data_AF-A0A2N1YKA2-F1
#
_entry.id   AF-A0A2N1YKA2-F1
#
_cell.length_a   1.000
_cell.length_b   1.000
_cell.length_c   1.000
_cell.angle_alpha   90.00
_cell.angle_beta   90.00
_cell.angle_gamma   90.00
#
_symmetry.space_group_name_H-M   'P 1'
#
loop_
_entity.id
_entity.type
_entity.pdbx_description
1 polymer ?
#
loop_
_entity_poly.entity_id
_entity_poly.type
_entity_poly.pdbx_seq_one_letter_code
_entity_poly.pdbx_strand_id
1 'polypeptide(L)'
;SAARTEFKHLEFFYFHNFIYEYVWKDNRRRWDEKMSTWDVMHKYGNDYKVIFVGDAAMSPYEVNSVGGSVEHWNEEPGAVWMQRVMETWNKVVWLNPEPQRSWDMTTTNTWIRQLVNHQMYPLTIRGLEDAMRYLAK
;
A
#
# COMPACT_ATOMS: atom_id res chain seq x y z
N SER A 1 -5.92 -5.12 -18.91
CA SER A 1 -6.22 -5.74 -17.60
C SER A 1 -7.69 -6.10 -17.55
N ALA A 2 -8.03 -7.36 -17.28
CA ALA A 2 -9.41 -7.88 -17.27
C ALA A 2 -10.31 -7.29 -16.16
N ALA A 3 -9.72 -6.62 -15.16
CA ALA A 3 -10.44 -6.03 -14.04
C ALA A 3 -11.11 -4.68 -14.36
N ARG A 4 -10.81 -4.02 -15.49
CA ARG A 4 -11.27 -2.64 -15.75
C ARG A 4 -12.79 -2.56 -16.01
N THR A 5 -13.43 -3.63 -16.48
CA THR A 5 -14.87 -3.66 -16.80
C THR A 5 -15.77 -3.76 -15.57
N GLU A 6 -15.25 -4.27 -14.45
CA GLU A 6 -16.02 -4.46 -13.21
C GLU A 6 -15.98 -3.23 -12.28
N PHE A 7 -15.09 -2.27 -12.53
CA PHE A 7 -14.93 -1.06 -11.71
C PHE A 7 -15.17 0.20 -12.55
N LYS A 8 -16.11 1.05 -12.11
CA LYS A 8 -16.45 2.31 -12.77
C LYS A 8 -15.24 3.25 -12.90
N HIS A 9 -14.39 3.28 -11.87
CA HIS A 9 -13.11 4.00 -11.84
C HIS A 9 -12.07 3.14 -11.14
N LEU A 10 -11.06 2.66 -11.88
CA LEU A 10 -9.92 1.92 -11.34
C LEU A 10 -8.63 2.62 -11.77
N GLU A 11 -7.86 3.04 -10.78
CA GLU A 11 -6.54 3.63 -10.96
C GLU A 11 -5.54 2.75 -10.23
N PHE A 12 -4.41 2.47 -10.86
CA PHE A 12 -3.31 1.73 -10.24
C PHE A 12 -2.06 2.59 -10.24
N PHE A 13 -1.21 2.29 -9.26
CA PHE A 13 0.04 2.96 -9.00
C PHE A 13 1.06 1.93 -8.52
N TYR A 14 2.33 2.17 -8.83
CA TYR A 14 3.46 1.39 -8.35
C TYR A 14 4.24 2.21 -7.32
N PHE A 15 4.90 1.54 -6.39
CA PHE A 15 5.83 2.11 -5.41
C PHE A 15 6.98 1.12 -5.18
N HIS A 16 8.09 1.57 -4.56
CA HIS A 16 9.23 0.71 -4.25
C HIS A 16 9.23 0.32 -2.77
N ASN A 17 8.98 -0.96 -2.49
CA ASN A 17 8.92 -1.59 -1.15
C ASN A 17 7.84 -1.04 -0.20
N PHE A 18 7.80 0.28 0.02
CA PHE A 18 6.80 0.95 0.84
C PHE A 18 6.33 2.29 0.25
N ILE A 19 5.28 2.86 0.83
CA ILE A 19 4.71 4.13 0.35
C ILE A 19 5.49 5.32 0.92
N TYR A 20 5.82 6.29 0.06
CA TYR A 20 6.55 7.50 0.41
C TYR A 20 6.00 8.72 -0.35
N GLU A 21 6.85 9.66 -0.76
CA GLU A 21 6.51 10.93 -1.41
C GLU A 21 5.97 10.75 -2.83
N TYR A 22 6.32 9.65 -3.51
CA TYR A 22 6.00 9.43 -4.92
C TYR A 22 5.48 8.02 -5.21
N VAL A 23 4.62 7.97 -6.21
CA VAL A 23 4.15 6.74 -6.86
C VAL A 23 4.27 6.87 -8.38
N TRP A 24 4.21 5.76 -9.11
CA TRP A 24 4.36 5.73 -10.56
C TRP A 24 3.16 5.12 -11.26
N LYS A 25 2.87 5.57 -12.50
CA LYS A 25 1.83 4.98 -13.35
C LYS A 25 2.32 3.80 -14.19
N ASP A 26 3.60 3.76 -14.54
CA ASP A 26 4.23 2.64 -15.24
C ASP A 26 5.20 1.91 -14.31
N ASN A 27 5.17 0.57 -14.35
CA ASN A 27 6.05 -0.31 -13.59
C ASN A 27 7.54 -0.15 -13.97
N ARG A 28 7.83 0.38 -15.16
CA ARG A 28 9.19 0.79 -15.55
C ARG A 28 9.74 1.90 -14.66
N ARG A 29 8.89 2.52 -13.83
CA ARG A 29 9.22 3.53 -12.83
C ARG A 29 10.14 4.62 -13.37
N ARG A 30 9.88 5.04 -14.61
CA ARG A 30 10.66 6.10 -15.26
C ARG A 30 10.52 7.38 -14.44
N TRP A 31 11.62 8.10 -14.28
CA TRP A 31 11.68 9.31 -13.45
C TRP A 31 10.67 10.38 -13.89
N ASP A 32 10.36 10.42 -15.20
CA ASP A 32 9.46 11.39 -15.82
C ASP A 32 7.96 11.13 -15.54
N GLU A 33 7.61 9.99 -14.92
CA GLU A 33 6.23 9.56 -14.67
C GLU A 33 5.90 9.42 -13.17
N LYS A 34 6.68 10.10 -12.31
CA LYS A 34 6.39 10.19 -10.87
C LYS A 34 5.18 11.10 -10.62
N MET A 35 4.29 10.65 -9.76
CA MET A 35 3.19 11.44 -9.21
C MET A 35 3.41 11.58 -7.71
N SER A 36 3.22 12.79 -7.17
CA SER A 36 3.30 12.98 -5.72
C SER A 36 2.18 12.20 -5.03
N THR A 37 2.52 11.51 -3.95
CA THR A 37 1.53 10.84 -3.10
C THR A 37 0.54 11.85 -2.50
N TRP A 38 0.98 13.09 -2.22
CA TRP A 38 0.08 14.17 -1.84
C TRP A 38 -0.93 14.49 -2.94
N ASP A 39 -0.49 14.58 -4.20
CA ASP A 39 -1.40 14.81 -5.32
C ASP A 39 -2.42 13.68 -5.48
N VAL A 40 -2.02 12.42 -5.22
CA VAL A 40 -2.93 11.28 -5.20
C VAL A 40 -3.98 11.45 -4.07
N MET A 41 -3.54 11.78 -2.85
CA MET A 41 -4.43 12.01 -1.71
C MET A 41 -5.42 13.17 -1.94
N HIS A 42 -4.99 14.24 -2.61
CA HIS A 42 -5.87 15.38 -2.93
C HIS A 42 -6.81 15.10 -4.11
N LYS A 43 -6.38 14.30 -5.09
CA LYS A 43 -7.13 14.03 -6.32
C LYS A 43 -8.27 13.03 -6.12
N TYR A 44 -8.07 12.03 -5.26
CA TYR A 44 -9.05 10.95 -5.05
C TYR A 44 -9.71 11.11 -3.68
N GLY A 45 -11.03 11.36 -3.69
CA GLY A 45 -11.82 11.55 -2.48
C GLY A 45 -11.75 10.38 -1.49
N ASN A 46 -12.17 10.65 -0.25
CA ASN A 46 -12.14 9.68 0.86
C ASN A 46 -13.08 8.47 0.69
N ASP A 47 -13.94 8.48 -0.34
CA ASP A 47 -14.85 7.42 -0.75
C ASP A 47 -14.15 6.34 -1.60
N TYR A 48 -12.95 6.63 -2.10
CA TYR A 48 -12.10 5.64 -2.76
C TYR A 48 -11.68 4.53 -1.79
N LYS A 49 -11.55 3.33 -2.37
CA LYS A 49 -11.07 2.13 -1.69
C LYS A 49 -9.63 1.88 -2.12
N VAL A 50 -8.74 1.70 -1.17
CA VAL A 50 -7.31 1.52 -1.43
C VAL A 50 -6.92 0.08 -1.13
N ILE A 51 -6.23 -0.54 -2.08
CA ILE A 51 -5.72 -1.90 -1.99
C ILE A 51 -4.23 -1.86 -2.25
N PHE A 52 -3.43 -2.07 -1.20
CA PHE A 52 -2.01 -2.34 -1.35
C PHE A 52 -1.81 -3.81 -1.70
N VAL A 53 -0.81 -4.11 -2.52
CA VAL A 53 -0.44 -5.47 -2.88
C VAL A 53 1.08 -5.61 -2.79
N GLY A 54 1.55 -6.48 -1.89
CA GLY A 54 2.98 -6.69 -1.64
C GLY A 54 3.22 -7.61 -0.44
N ASP A 55 4.41 -8.19 -0.34
CA ASP A 55 4.79 -9.16 0.72
C ASP A 55 4.94 -8.57 2.13
N ALA A 56 4.90 -7.24 2.24
CA ALA A 56 5.14 -6.49 3.47
C ALA A 56 6.49 -6.87 4.15
N ALA A 57 7.43 -7.41 3.38
CA ALA A 57 8.74 -7.86 3.83
C ALA A 57 9.81 -6.93 3.26
N MET A 58 10.44 -6.15 4.12
CA MET A 58 11.44 -5.16 3.73
C MET A 58 12.39 -4.88 4.89
N SER A 59 13.39 -4.03 4.67
CA SER A 59 14.23 -3.56 5.77
C SER A 59 13.39 -2.75 6.76
N PRO A 60 13.51 -2.95 8.09
CA PRO A 60 12.79 -2.13 9.07
C PRO A 60 13.02 -0.62 8.91
N TYR A 61 14.20 -0.22 8.42
CA TYR A 61 14.56 1.18 8.15
C TYR A 61 13.66 1.83 7.11
N GLU A 62 13.19 1.07 6.11
CA GLU A 62 12.26 1.56 5.08
C GLU A 62 10.91 2.00 5.68
N VAL A 63 10.53 1.41 6.81
CA VAL A 63 9.26 1.76 7.49
C VAL A 63 9.47 2.88 8.50
N ASN A 64 10.53 2.83 9.32
CA ASN A 64 10.62 3.63 10.55
C ASN A 64 11.66 4.76 10.53
N SER A 65 12.43 4.93 9.45
CA SER A 65 13.57 5.85 9.44
C SER A 65 13.52 6.89 8.31
N VAL A 66 14.01 8.09 8.62
CA VAL A 66 14.38 9.10 7.62
C VAL A 66 15.59 8.58 6.83
N GLY A 67 15.57 8.75 5.50
CA GLY A 67 16.58 8.19 4.61
C GLY A 67 16.59 6.65 4.52
N GLY A 68 15.53 5.98 5.00
CA GLY A 68 15.38 4.54 4.93
C GLY A 68 15.01 4.00 3.54
N SER A 69 14.48 4.85 2.65
CA SER A 69 14.16 4.48 1.27
C SER A 69 15.43 4.11 0.48
N VAL A 70 15.32 3.04 -0.31
CA VAL A 70 16.43 2.54 -1.14
C VAL A 70 16.58 3.33 -2.45
N GLU A 71 15.51 3.97 -2.94
CA GLU A 71 15.54 4.70 -4.22
C GLU A 71 15.96 6.16 -4.09
N HIS A 72 15.75 6.78 -2.92
CA HIS A 72 16.02 8.19 -2.68
C HIS A 72 16.08 8.50 -1.18
N TRP A 73 16.55 9.70 -0.84
CA TRP A 73 16.44 10.20 0.53
C TRP A 73 15.00 10.63 0.82
N ASN A 74 14.28 9.86 1.64
CA ASN A 74 12.97 10.25 2.16
C ASN A 74 13.14 11.16 3.39
N GLU A 75 12.48 12.31 3.40
CA GLU A 75 12.56 13.26 4.52
C GLU A 75 11.76 12.79 5.74
N GLU A 76 10.77 11.92 5.50
CA GLU A 76 9.88 11.38 6.54
C GLU A 76 9.82 9.86 6.46
N PRO A 77 9.73 9.15 7.61
CA PRO A 77 9.58 7.70 7.62
C PRO A 77 8.37 7.22 6.82
N GLY A 78 8.48 6.07 6.16
CA GLY A 78 7.35 5.50 5.41
C GLY A 78 6.11 5.25 6.27
N ALA A 79 6.27 4.96 7.56
CA ALA A 79 5.15 4.81 8.50
C ALA A 79 4.30 6.10 8.61
N VAL A 80 4.91 7.28 8.49
CA VAL A 80 4.19 8.57 8.49
C VAL A 80 3.33 8.69 7.23
N TRP A 81 3.88 8.29 6.08
CA TRP A 81 3.11 8.24 4.83
C TRP A 81 1.95 7.26 4.89
N MET A 82 2.18 6.08 5.46
CA MET A 82 1.11 5.10 5.65
C MET A 82 0.01 5.62 6.60
N GLN A 83 0.37 6.33 7.68
CA GLN A 83 -0.60 6.98 8.56
C GLN A 83 -1.48 7.97 7.80
N ARG A 84 -0.88 8.83 6.97
CA ARG A 84 -1.64 9.76 6.11
C ARG A 84 -2.60 9.04 5.16
N VAL A 85 -2.18 7.91 4.58
CA VAL A 85 -3.06 7.07 3.75
C VAL A 85 -4.27 6.60 4.55
N MET A 86 -4.04 6.09 5.76
CA MET A 86 -5.10 5.60 6.66
C MET A 86 -6.04 6.72 7.14
N GLU A 87 -5.54 7.95 7.22
CA GLU A 87 -6.34 9.14 7.58
C GLU A 87 -7.12 9.71 6.37
N THR A 88 -6.59 9.56 5.16
CA THR A 88 -7.20 10.09 3.92
C THR A 88 -8.37 9.20 3.45
N TRP A 89 -8.19 7.88 3.48
CA TRP A 89 -9.19 6.94 2.95
C TRP A 89 -9.75 6.02 4.04
N ASN A 90 -11.08 5.92 4.09
CA ASN A 90 -11.78 5.15 5.11
C ASN A 90 -11.63 3.62 4.95
N LYS A 91 -11.23 3.16 3.76
CA LYS A 91 -11.23 1.75 3.36
C LYS A 91 -9.91 1.40 2.71
N VAL A 92 -8.97 0.97 3.55
CA VAL A 92 -7.63 0.55 3.13
C VAL A 92 -7.42 -0.90 3.53
N VAL A 93 -6.94 -1.72 2.60
CA VAL A 93 -6.51 -3.09 2.86
C VAL A 93 -5.12 -3.34 2.28
N TRP A 94 -4.43 -4.33 2.82
CA TRP A 94 -3.17 -4.84 2.27
C TRP A 94 -3.32 -6.32 1.91
N LEU A 95 -3.06 -6.67 0.65
CA LEU A 95 -3.04 -8.04 0.17
C LEU A 95 -1.60 -8.55 0.13
N ASN A 96 -1.33 -9.58 0.92
CA ASN A 96 0.01 -10.12 1.07
C ASN A 96 0.11 -11.53 0.44
N PRO A 97 0.98 -11.74 -0.57
CA PRO A 97 1.18 -13.03 -1.20
C PRO A 97 1.95 -14.05 -0.35
N GLU A 98 2.66 -13.61 0.68
CA GLU A 98 3.38 -14.52 1.58
C GLU A 98 2.39 -15.39 2.37
N PRO A 99 2.74 -16.67 2.64
CA PRO A 99 1.90 -17.55 3.45
C PRO A 99 1.63 -16.95 4.83
N GLN A 100 0.35 -16.79 5.22
CA GLN A 100 -0.01 -16.10 6.47
C GLN A 100 0.73 -16.60 7.73
N ARG A 101 1.08 -17.90 7.77
CA ARG A 101 1.88 -18.50 8.85
C ARG A 101 3.28 -17.89 9.04
N SER A 102 3.86 -17.25 8.02
CA SER A 102 5.18 -16.63 8.08
C SER A 102 5.14 -15.17 8.51
N TRP A 103 3.97 -14.53 8.56
CA TRP A 103 3.88 -13.09 8.83
C TRP A 103 4.40 -12.69 10.21
N ASP A 104 4.28 -13.57 11.20
CA ASP A 104 4.79 -13.32 12.55
C ASP A 104 6.31 -13.54 12.65
N MET A 105 6.96 -14.07 11.60
CA MET A 105 8.40 -14.27 11.53
C MET A 105 9.16 -13.04 11.01
N THR A 106 8.46 -12.12 10.33
CA THR A 106 9.05 -10.94 9.71
C THR A 106 8.58 -9.68 10.43
N THR A 107 9.50 -8.91 11.00
CA THR A 107 9.17 -7.72 11.82
C THR A 107 8.29 -6.71 11.07
N THR A 108 8.62 -6.39 9.81
CA THR A 108 7.85 -5.42 9.03
C THR A 108 6.44 -5.92 8.69
N ASN A 109 6.24 -7.24 8.57
CA ASN A 109 4.90 -7.81 8.42
C ASN A 109 4.03 -7.50 9.65
N THR A 110 4.57 -7.68 10.86
CA THR A 110 3.86 -7.34 12.10
C THR A 110 3.53 -5.85 12.18
N TRP A 111 4.48 -4.98 11.82
CA TRP A 111 4.28 -3.52 11.85
C TRP A 111 3.26 -3.07 10.81
N ILE A 112 3.35 -3.53 9.57
CA ILE A 112 2.42 -3.15 8.51
C ILE A 112 1.01 -3.61 8.87
N ARG A 113 0.84 -4.82 9.44
CA ARG A 113 -0.47 -5.26 9.97
C ARG A 113 -1.04 -4.28 10.99
N GLN A 114 -0.23 -3.73 11.89
CA GLN A 114 -0.68 -2.73 12.85
C GLN A 114 -1.02 -1.41 12.16
N LEU A 115 -0.17 -0.93 11.25
CA LEU A 115 -0.38 0.32 10.50
C LEU A 115 -1.68 0.28 9.66
N VAL A 116 -2.04 -0.88 9.10
CA VAL A 116 -3.30 -1.06 8.36
C VAL A 116 -4.46 -1.50 9.24
N ASN A 117 -4.42 -1.29 10.56
CA ASN A 117 -5.49 -1.65 11.51
C ASN A 117 -5.94 -3.13 11.38
N HIS A 118 -4.98 -4.02 11.19
CA HIS A 118 -5.14 -5.45 10.97
C HIS A 118 -5.97 -5.83 9.73
N GLN A 119 -6.17 -4.90 8.78
CA GLN A 119 -6.82 -5.15 7.48
C GLN A 119 -5.82 -5.66 6.43
N MET A 120 -4.97 -6.61 6.84
CA MET A 120 -4.06 -7.32 5.94
C MET A 120 -4.55 -8.74 5.72
N TYR A 121 -4.70 -9.14 4.45
CA TYR A 121 -5.30 -10.39 4.04
C TYR A 121 -4.36 -11.18 3.12
N PRO A 122 -4.36 -12.52 3.19
CA PRO A 122 -3.53 -13.33 2.31
C PRO A 122 -4.06 -13.27 0.88
N LEU A 123 -3.16 -13.27 -0.12
CA LEU A 123 -3.53 -13.28 -1.54
C LEU A 123 -4.00 -14.69 -1.97
N THR A 124 -5.13 -15.10 -1.42
CA THR A 124 -5.84 -16.36 -1.69
C THR A 124 -7.29 -16.02 -2.04
N ILE A 125 -8.05 -16.95 -2.63
CA ILE A 125 -9.47 -16.73 -2.95
C ILE A 125 -10.24 -16.26 -1.70
N ARG A 126 -10.09 -16.98 -0.58
CA ARG A 126 -10.75 -16.61 0.68
C ARG A 126 -10.29 -15.25 1.22
N GLY A 127 -8.99 -14.95 1.16
CA GLY A 127 -8.48 -13.66 1.62
C GLY A 127 -8.97 -12.49 0.77
N LEU A 128 -9.11 -12.69 -0.54
CA LEU A 128 -9.74 -11.73 -1.46
C LEU A 128 -11.22 -11.51 -1.11
N GLU A 129 -11.97 -12.58 -0.87
CA GLU A 129 -13.38 -12.47 -0.44
C GLU A 129 -13.52 -11.70 0.88
N ASP A 130 -12.68 -11.98 1.87
CA ASP A 130 -12.70 -11.31 3.17
C ASP A 130 -12.31 -9.82 3.04
N ALA A 131 -11.29 -9.50 2.24
CA ALA A 131 -10.89 -8.12 1.93
C ALA A 131 -12.02 -7.36 1.24
N MET A 132 -12.65 -7.95 0.22
CA MET A 132 -13.77 -7.34 -0.49
C MET A 132 -14.98 -7.13 0.43
N ARG A 133 -15.24 -8.04 1.36
CA ARG A 133 -16.31 -7.88 2.37
C ARG A 133 -16.05 -6.69 3.28
N TYR A 134 -14.81 -6.46 3.71
CA TYR A 134 -14.46 -5.28 4.50
C TYR A 134 -14.61 -3.99 3.70
N LEU A 135 -14.12 -4.00 2.45
CA LEU A 135 -14.18 -2.86 1.54
C LEU A 135 -15.61 -2.51 1.09
N ALA A 136 -16.54 -3.46 1.08
CA ALA A 136 -17.94 -3.26 0.67
C ALA A 136 -18.84 -2.66 1.77
N LYS A 137 -18.46 -2.84 3.04
CA LYS A 137 -19.09 -2.17 4.18
C LYS A 137 -18.76 -0.68 4.19
#